data_AF-A0A7X8UNF3-F1
#
_entry.id   AF-A0A7X8UNF3-F1
#
_cell.length_a   1.000
_cell.length_b   1.000
_cell.length_c   1.000
_cell.angle_alpha   90.00
_cell.angle_beta   90.00
_cell.angle_gamma   90.00
#
_symmetry.space_group_name_H-M   'P 1'
#
loop_
_entity.id
_entity.type
_entity.pdbx_description
1 polymer ?
#
loop_
_entity_poly.entity_id
_entity_poly.type
_entity_poly.pdbx_seq_one_letter_code
_entity_poly.pdbx_strand_id
1 'polypeptide(L)'
;MVSFLWRMAMFKKHQFIFTAALLAVALIIAQMPNVFMQTPQAVLAQSAPDCGTEPVTLNAYFETGFDIPFKLAEEFTNQYPNVTWDIKQDQFTNLINSTPRLLSGDNPPDLIRLPTMVSFAEQGLLKNLDEYAEAFGWNEWPVPQLNQNRVAEDGTRGSGALYAMGLNYSLTGIFYNKELAAQIGMTEPPATLAEFEDLLAKAKDAGLLPIMQWGSAKSGMGLAFPLQAIMASVGPVEPINDWIFQKPGATIDTPSNLIAAQHLEQWI
;
A
#
# COMPACT_ATOMS: atom_id res chain seq x y z
N MET A 1 -4.62 8.70 4.82
CA MET A 1 -5.06 7.31 4.57
C MET A 1 -4.61 6.42 5.73
N VAL A 2 -5.54 5.93 6.55
CA VAL A 2 -5.23 4.87 7.53
C VAL A 2 -5.79 3.58 6.93
N SER A 3 -4.89 2.76 6.41
CA SER A 3 -5.24 1.56 5.66
C SER A 3 -4.82 0.33 6.46
N PHE A 4 -5.77 -0.60 6.65
CA PHE A 4 -5.46 -1.97 7.04
C PHE A 4 -4.82 -2.64 5.82
N LEU A 5 -3.50 -2.84 5.86
CA LEU A 5 -2.71 -3.24 4.69
C LEU A 5 -2.18 -4.65 4.82
N TRP A 6 -2.22 -5.37 3.71
CA TRP A 6 -1.28 -6.44 3.45
C TRP A 6 0.09 -5.84 3.22
N ARG A 7 1.02 -6.04 4.15
CA ARG A 7 2.42 -5.65 4.00
C ARG A 7 3.25 -6.92 3.98
N MET A 8 4.00 -7.17 2.90
CA MET A 8 5.03 -8.21 2.86
C MET A 8 6.40 -7.55 3.02
N ALA A 9 7.22 -8.06 3.93
CA ALA A 9 8.61 -7.64 4.09
C ALA A 9 9.54 -8.79 3.71
N MET A 10 10.67 -8.50 3.05
CA MET A 10 11.70 -9.51 2.75
C MET A 10 12.76 -9.58 3.85
N PHE A 11 13.52 -10.68 3.91
CA PHE A 11 14.60 -10.91 4.88
C PHE A 11 15.92 -11.27 4.19
N LYS A 12 17.05 -11.09 4.90
CA LYS A 12 18.43 -11.16 4.35
C LYS A 12 18.91 -12.55 3.88
N LYS A 13 18.08 -13.59 3.89
CA LYS A 13 18.54 -14.99 3.81
C LYS A 13 19.03 -15.43 2.43
N HIS A 14 18.44 -14.90 1.35
CA HIS A 14 18.82 -15.21 -0.02
C HIS A 14 19.34 -13.95 -0.73
N GLN A 15 20.63 -13.93 -1.08
CA GLN A 15 21.19 -12.90 -1.95
C GLN A 15 20.92 -13.31 -3.40
N PHE A 16 20.00 -12.62 -4.07
CA PHE A 16 19.82 -12.75 -5.51
C PHE A 16 21.05 -12.17 -6.21
N ILE A 17 21.65 -12.94 -7.10
CA ILE A 17 22.89 -12.59 -7.80
C ILE A 17 22.53 -11.72 -9.00
N PHE A 18 23.27 -10.63 -9.20
CA PHE A 18 23.17 -9.82 -10.41
C PHE A 18 23.95 -10.50 -11.53
N THR A 19 23.26 -11.17 -12.46
CA THR A 19 23.89 -11.67 -13.68
C THR A 19 23.56 -10.78 -14.88
N ALA A 20 24.60 -10.24 -15.53
CA ALA A 20 24.45 -9.47 -16.76
C ALA A 20 24.33 -10.45 -17.95
N ALA A 21 23.11 -10.72 -18.42
CA ALA A 21 22.88 -11.47 -19.64
C ALA A 21 22.62 -10.52 -20.83
N LEU A 22 23.60 -10.41 -21.73
CA LEU A 22 23.46 -9.69 -23.01
C LEU A 22 22.70 -10.55 -24.01
N LEU A 23 21.43 -10.22 -24.26
CA LEU A 23 20.68 -10.73 -25.41
C LEU A 23 20.45 -9.57 -26.40
N ALA A 24 21.24 -9.55 -27.47
CA ALA A 24 21.08 -8.61 -28.56
C ALA A 24 19.92 -9.04 -29.46
N VAL A 25 18.79 -8.32 -29.41
CA VAL A 25 17.73 -8.43 -30.40
C VAL A 25 18.03 -7.44 -31.53
N ALA A 26 18.51 -7.94 -32.67
CA ALA A 26 18.69 -7.13 -33.87
C ALA A 26 17.33 -6.85 -34.51
N LEU A 27 16.87 -5.60 -34.46
CA LEU A 27 15.70 -5.13 -35.19
C LEU A 27 16.12 -4.71 -36.61
N ILE A 28 15.58 -5.37 -37.64
CA ILE A 28 15.72 -4.92 -39.03
C ILE A 28 14.78 -3.72 -39.23
N ILE A 29 15.34 -2.51 -39.30
CA ILE A 29 14.60 -1.30 -39.69
C ILE A 29 14.89 -1.03 -41.17
N ALA A 30 13.90 -1.29 -42.02
CA ALA A 30 13.89 -0.80 -43.39
C ALA A 30 13.21 0.58 -43.44
N GLN A 31 14.00 1.56 -43.91
CA GLN A 31 13.60 2.76 -44.67
C GLN A 31 12.77 3.86 -43.97
N MET A 32 13.44 4.92 -43.49
CA MET A 32 13.17 6.35 -43.83
C MET A 32 14.45 7.19 -43.60
N PRO A 33 14.71 8.27 -44.37
CA PRO A 33 15.97 9.00 -44.31
C PRO A 33 15.98 10.18 -43.30
N ASN A 34 17.11 10.30 -42.60
CA ASN A 34 17.66 11.49 -41.93
C ASN A 34 16.81 12.17 -40.82
N VAL A 35 16.98 11.67 -39.59
CA VAL A 35 17.04 12.53 -38.40
C VAL A 35 18.27 12.12 -37.59
N PHE A 36 19.11 13.10 -37.26
CA PHE A 36 20.34 12.95 -36.47
C PHE A 36 20.06 12.19 -35.16
N MET A 37 20.42 10.91 -35.09
CA MET A 37 20.53 10.19 -33.82
C MET A 37 21.83 10.59 -33.15
N GLN A 38 21.74 11.40 -32.09
CA GLN A 38 22.72 11.34 -31.02
C GLN A 38 22.66 9.92 -30.45
N THR A 39 23.79 9.23 -30.48
CA THR A 39 23.93 7.90 -29.87
C THR A 39 23.64 8.03 -28.38
N PRO A 40 22.59 7.38 -27.83
CA PRO A 40 22.46 7.32 -26.38
C PRO A 40 23.67 6.53 -25.88
N GLN A 41 24.50 7.15 -25.04
CA GLN A 41 25.45 6.39 -24.23
C GLN A 41 24.63 5.37 -23.46
N ALA A 42 24.91 4.09 -23.69
CA ALA A 42 24.34 3.00 -22.92
C ALA A 42 24.79 3.18 -21.47
N VAL A 43 23.93 3.78 -20.66
CA VAL A 43 23.98 3.59 -19.21
C VAL A 43 23.84 2.08 -19.03
N LEU A 44 24.86 1.46 -18.44
CA LEU A 44 24.80 0.06 -18.05
C LEU A 44 23.63 -0.08 -17.07
N ALA A 45 22.45 -0.45 -17.59
CA ALA A 45 21.33 -0.84 -16.77
C ALA A 45 21.80 -2.07 -15.98
N GLN A 46 22.01 -1.90 -14.69
CA GLN A 46 22.17 -3.01 -13.77
C GLN A 46 20.94 -3.91 -13.98
N SER A 47 21.15 -5.16 -14.41
CA SER A 47 20.04 -6.07 -14.64
C SER A 47 19.24 -6.22 -13.35
N ALA A 48 17.91 -6.31 -13.44
CA ALA A 48 17.10 -6.56 -12.26
C ALA A 48 17.55 -7.88 -11.59
N PRO A 49 17.44 -8.01 -10.26
CA PRO A 49 17.74 -9.26 -9.56
C PRO A 49 17.02 -10.45 -10.21
N ASP A 50 17.74 -11.54 -10.47
CA ASP A 50 17.19 -12.77 -11.03
C ASP A 50 17.16 -13.91 -9.98
N CYS A 51 16.42 -14.98 -10.29
CA CYS A 51 16.22 -16.11 -9.37
C CYS A 51 17.35 -17.16 -9.40
N GLY A 52 18.43 -16.93 -10.16
CA GLY A 52 19.49 -17.91 -10.40
C GLY A 52 18.98 -19.22 -11.02
N THR A 53 19.80 -20.26 -10.96
CA THR A 53 19.48 -21.61 -11.47
C THR A 53 19.43 -22.68 -10.39
N GLU A 54 19.98 -22.39 -9.20
CA GLU A 54 20.00 -23.34 -8.10
C GLU A 54 18.60 -23.51 -7.48
N PRO A 55 18.26 -24.71 -7.00
CA PRO A 55 17.01 -24.92 -6.27
C PRO A 55 16.94 -24.07 -4.99
N VAL A 56 15.85 -23.33 -4.83
CA VAL A 56 15.56 -22.49 -3.67
C VAL A 56 14.16 -22.82 -3.16
N THR A 57 13.99 -22.88 -1.84
CA THR A 57 12.67 -22.95 -1.19
C THR A 57 12.49 -21.72 -0.32
N LEU A 58 11.57 -20.83 -0.73
CA LEU A 58 11.21 -19.64 0.02
C LEU A 58 10.20 -20.00 1.11
N ASN A 59 10.44 -19.59 2.35
CA ASN A 59 9.49 -19.77 3.44
C ASN A 59 8.65 -18.50 3.66
N ALA A 60 7.32 -18.64 3.64
CA ALA A 60 6.41 -17.51 3.80
C ALA A 60 5.39 -17.75 4.92
N TYR A 61 4.94 -16.67 5.56
CA TYR A 61 3.92 -16.74 6.60
C TYR A 61 2.85 -15.66 6.42
N PHE A 62 1.64 -16.11 6.06
CA PHE A 62 0.51 -15.24 5.72
C PHE A 62 -0.70 -15.44 6.62
N GLU A 63 -1.68 -14.55 6.50
CA GLU A 63 -2.95 -14.69 7.20
C GLU A 63 -3.88 -15.63 6.45
N THR A 64 -4.66 -16.43 7.18
CA THR A 64 -5.77 -17.23 6.64
C THR A 64 -6.85 -16.37 6.00
N GLY A 65 -7.63 -16.93 5.06
CA GLY A 65 -8.78 -16.26 4.45
C GLY A 65 -8.48 -15.45 3.20
N PHE A 66 -7.24 -15.53 2.69
CA PHE A 66 -6.80 -14.88 1.46
C PHE A 66 -6.09 -15.88 0.56
N ASP A 67 -6.51 -15.97 -0.70
CA ASP A 67 -6.03 -16.92 -1.69
C ASP A 67 -4.88 -16.36 -2.57
N ILE A 68 -4.86 -15.04 -2.77
CA ILE A 68 -3.91 -14.33 -3.64
C ILE A 68 -2.45 -14.78 -3.45
N PRO A 69 -1.88 -14.90 -2.24
CA PRO A 69 -0.47 -15.24 -2.09
C PRO A 69 -0.11 -16.62 -2.63
N PHE A 70 -1.03 -17.59 -2.52
CA PHE A 70 -0.81 -18.93 -3.06
C PHE A 70 -0.86 -18.93 -4.57
N LYS A 71 -1.82 -18.22 -5.16
CA LYS A 71 -1.90 -18.08 -6.62
C LYS A 71 -0.66 -17.39 -7.18
N LEU A 72 -0.17 -16.36 -6.49
CA LEU A 72 1.08 -15.69 -6.87
C LEU A 72 2.29 -16.59 -6.69
N ALA A 73 2.38 -17.37 -5.61
CA ALA A 73 3.48 -18.31 -5.39
C ALA A 73 3.50 -19.47 -6.40
N GLU A 74 2.34 -20.00 -6.75
CA GLU A 74 2.17 -21.00 -7.81
C GLU A 74 2.62 -20.43 -9.15
N GLU A 75 2.12 -19.26 -9.53
CA GLU A 75 2.52 -18.60 -10.77
C GLU A 75 4.01 -18.24 -10.79
N PHE A 76 4.57 -17.82 -9.65
CA PHE A 76 6.00 -17.58 -9.52
C PHE A 76 6.82 -18.85 -9.74
N THR A 77 6.38 -19.99 -9.18
CA THR A 77 7.02 -21.30 -9.39
C THR A 77 6.94 -21.75 -10.86
N ASN A 78 5.82 -21.46 -11.54
CA ASN A 78 5.67 -21.77 -12.96
C ASN A 78 6.66 -20.98 -13.84
N GLN A 79 6.91 -19.72 -13.50
CA GLN A 79 7.88 -18.87 -14.22
C GLN A 79 9.34 -19.19 -13.83
N TYR A 80 9.58 -19.60 -12.59
CA TYR A 80 10.90 -19.93 -12.04
C TYR A 80 10.88 -21.32 -11.39
N PRO A 81 11.00 -22.42 -12.17
CA PRO A 81 10.86 -23.78 -11.65
C PRO A 81 11.91 -24.19 -10.61
N ASN A 82 13.01 -23.45 -10.51
CA ASN A 82 14.02 -23.64 -9.46
C ASN A 82 13.59 -23.04 -8.12
N VAL A 83 12.54 -22.20 -8.06
CA VAL A 83 12.03 -21.60 -6.82
C VAL A 83 10.73 -22.27 -6.41
N THR A 84 10.70 -22.76 -5.18
CA THR A 84 9.54 -23.41 -4.55
C THR A 84 9.15 -22.68 -3.26
N TRP A 85 7.98 -22.99 -2.70
CA TRP A 85 7.43 -22.26 -1.55
C TRP A 85 6.99 -23.18 -0.41
N ASP A 86 7.41 -22.86 0.82
CA ASP A 86 6.86 -23.39 2.07
C ASP A 86 6.02 -22.29 2.73
N ILE A 87 4.71 -22.31 2.48
CA ILE A 87 3.79 -21.27 2.97
C ILE A 87 3.03 -21.78 4.20
N LYS A 88 3.16 -21.05 5.30
CA LYS A 88 2.34 -21.21 6.50
C LYS A 88 1.24 -20.17 6.53
N GLN A 89 0.11 -20.53 7.12
CA GLN A 89 -0.97 -19.60 7.41
C GLN A 89 -1.43 -19.67 8.85
N ASP A 90 -1.86 -18.54 9.38
CA ASP A 90 -2.50 -18.47 10.69
C ASP A 90 -3.51 -17.33 10.79
N GLN A 91 -4.32 -17.34 11.82
CA GLN A 91 -5.25 -16.27 12.14
C GLN A 91 -4.47 -14.99 12.48
N PHE A 92 -5.03 -13.83 12.15
CA PHE A 92 -4.38 -12.52 12.36
C PHE A 92 -3.85 -12.32 13.79
N THR A 93 -4.64 -12.70 14.80
CA THR A 93 -4.24 -12.61 16.21
C THR A 93 -3.01 -13.45 16.52
N ASN A 94 -2.90 -14.64 15.94
CA ASN A 94 -1.77 -15.53 16.18
C ASN A 94 -0.51 -15.04 15.47
N LEU A 95 -0.65 -14.47 14.26
CA LEU A 95 0.44 -13.78 13.58
C LEU A 95 1.02 -12.65 14.43
N ILE A 96 0.16 -11.77 14.99
CA ILE A 96 0.62 -10.68 15.86
C ILE A 96 1.45 -11.21 17.03
N ASN A 97 0.95 -12.24 17.71
CA ASN A 97 1.58 -12.76 18.92
C ASN A 97 2.88 -13.52 18.65
N SER A 98 3.00 -14.16 17.49
CA SER A 98 4.16 -14.98 17.14
C SER A 98 5.26 -14.19 16.42
N THR A 99 4.92 -13.12 15.70
CA THR A 99 5.84 -12.35 14.84
C THR A 99 7.14 -11.95 15.57
N PRO A 100 7.13 -11.34 16.77
CA PRO A 100 8.39 -10.92 17.41
C PRO A 100 9.38 -12.07 17.65
N ARG A 101 8.86 -13.24 18.04
CA ARG A 101 9.66 -14.44 18.27
C ARG A 101 10.18 -15.03 16.95
N LEU A 102 9.34 -15.05 15.92
CA LEU A 102 9.71 -15.60 14.61
C LEU A 102 10.80 -14.78 13.94
N LEU A 103 10.70 -13.45 14.00
CA LEU A 103 11.67 -12.56 13.38
C LEU A 103 13.03 -12.56 14.09
N SER A 104 13.02 -12.80 15.41
CA SER A 104 14.26 -12.84 16.21
C SER A 104 14.87 -14.24 16.31
N GLY A 105 14.24 -15.26 15.72
CA GLY A 105 14.71 -16.64 15.76
C GLY A 105 15.75 -16.97 14.70
N ASP A 106 16.31 -18.18 14.76
CA ASP A 106 17.38 -18.62 13.85
C ASP A 106 16.94 -18.83 12.39
N ASN A 107 15.63 -18.96 12.16
CA ASN A 107 15.07 -19.20 10.84
C ASN A 107 13.79 -18.38 10.62
N PRO A 108 13.90 -17.04 10.47
CA PRO A 108 12.76 -16.21 10.14
C PRO A 108 12.21 -16.57 8.74
N PRO A 109 10.92 -16.32 8.47
CA PRO A 109 10.38 -16.42 7.12
C PRO A 109 11.06 -15.43 6.18
N ASP A 110 11.21 -15.79 4.90
CA ASP A 110 11.67 -14.92 3.81
C ASP A 110 10.61 -13.84 3.51
N LEU A 111 9.33 -14.17 3.69
CA LEU A 111 8.20 -13.27 3.50
C LEU A 111 7.16 -13.43 4.62
N ILE A 112 6.74 -12.32 5.24
CA ILE A 112 5.73 -12.36 6.30
C ILE A 112 4.73 -11.22 6.17
N ARG A 113 3.46 -11.51 6.48
CA ARG A 113 2.44 -10.47 6.64
C ARG A 113 2.63 -9.74 7.97
N LEU A 114 2.88 -8.43 7.90
CA LEU A 114 3.07 -7.60 9.09
C LEU A 114 1.91 -6.61 9.32
N PRO A 115 1.32 -6.58 10.54
CA PRO A 115 0.38 -5.52 10.92
C PRO A 115 1.08 -4.19 11.21
N THR A 116 2.34 -4.25 11.66
CA THR A 116 3.21 -3.12 11.98
C THR A 116 4.65 -3.49 11.61
N MET A 117 5.44 -2.50 11.20
CA MET A 117 6.79 -2.70 10.68
C MET A 117 7.86 -1.82 11.34
N VAL A 118 7.49 -0.68 11.92
CA VAL A 118 8.43 0.33 12.42
C VAL A 118 9.40 -0.28 13.44
N SER A 119 8.86 -0.91 14.48
CA SER A 119 9.67 -1.51 15.54
C SER A 119 10.61 -2.62 15.03
N PHE A 120 10.20 -3.36 14.00
CA PHE A 120 11.03 -4.43 13.43
C PHE A 120 12.13 -3.88 12.50
N ALA A 121 11.85 -2.79 11.79
CA ALA A 121 12.84 -2.07 11.00
C ALA A 121 13.93 -1.47 11.92
N GLU A 122 13.54 -0.81 13.01
CA GLU A 122 14.48 -0.25 14.00
C GLU A 122 15.37 -1.32 14.66
N GLN A 123 14.82 -2.52 14.88
CA GLN A 123 15.58 -3.66 15.41
C GLN A 123 16.48 -4.33 14.36
N GLY A 124 16.50 -3.84 13.12
CA GLY A 124 17.30 -4.41 12.04
C GLY A 124 16.81 -5.79 11.57
N LEU A 125 15.57 -6.14 11.90
CA LEU A 125 14.98 -7.44 11.57
C LEU A 125 14.44 -7.46 10.14
N LEU A 126 14.15 -6.33 9.52
CA LEU A 126 13.63 -6.24 8.14
C LEU A 126 14.73 -5.90 7.12
N LYS A 127 14.63 -6.45 5.90
CA LYS A 127 15.52 -6.09 4.78
C LYS A 127 15.15 -4.70 4.25
N ASN A 128 16.14 -3.83 4.07
CA ASN A 128 15.99 -2.62 3.27
C ASN A 128 15.77 -3.01 1.80
N LEU A 129 14.67 -2.53 1.22
CA LEU A 129 14.20 -2.82 -0.13
C LEU A 129 14.55 -1.75 -1.17
N ASP A 130 15.30 -0.70 -0.83
CA ASP A 130 15.58 0.43 -1.74
C ASP A 130 16.29 -0.03 -3.03
N GLU A 131 17.26 -0.95 -2.94
CA GLU A 131 17.94 -1.53 -4.12
C GLU A 131 16.95 -2.26 -5.05
N TYR A 132 15.94 -2.93 -4.49
CA TYR A 132 14.89 -3.60 -5.27
C TYR A 132 13.88 -2.58 -5.81
N ALA A 133 13.59 -1.52 -5.06
CA ALA A 133 12.70 -0.46 -5.49
C ALA A 133 13.27 0.30 -6.69
N GLU A 134 14.59 0.50 -6.74
CA GLU A 134 15.29 1.02 -7.91
C GLU A 134 15.26 0.03 -9.06
N ALA A 135 15.70 -1.21 -8.84
CA ALA A 135 15.82 -2.21 -9.90
C ALA A 135 14.49 -2.60 -10.55
N PHE A 136 13.40 -2.65 -9.80
CA PHE A 136 12.06 -2.98 -10.30
C PHE A 136 11.20 -1.75 -10.62
N GLY A 137 11.75 -0.54 -10.55
CA GLY A 137 11.03 0.70 -10.87
C GLY A 137 9.88 1.02 -9.91
N TRP A 138 9.91 0.50 -8.68
CA TRP A 138 8.90 0.81 -7.68
C TRP A 138 8.91 2.29 -7.30
N ASN A 139 10.05 2.98 -7.40
CA ASN A 139 10.12 4.42 -7.11
C ASN A 139 9.19 5.29 -7.99
N GLU A 140 8.73 4.76 -9.13
CA GLU A 140 7.75 5.44 -10.01
C GLU A 140 6.29 5.25 -9.55
N TRP A 141 6.05 4.40 -8.54
CA TRP A 141 4.70 4.12 -8.05
C TRP A 141 4.19 5.28 -7.18
N PRO A 142 2.86 5.46 -7.05
CA PRO A 142 2.30 6.57 -6.29
C PRO A 142 2.88 6.67 -4.87
N VAL A 143 3.50 7.82 -4.57
CA VAL A 143 4.17 8.13 -3.30
C VAL A 143 3.37 7.73 -2.05
N PRO A 144 2.04 7.98 -1.95
CA PRO A 144 1.27 7.58 -0.77
C PRO A 144 1.25 6.08 -0.49
N GLN A 145 1.39 5.24 -1.53
CA GLN A 145 1.41 3.79 -1.39
C GLN A 145 2.72 3.30 -0.75
N LEU A 146 3.84 3.93 -1.09
CA LEU A 146 5.16 3.54 -0.62
C LEU A 146 5.58 4.20 0.68
N ASN A 147 5.26 5.49 0.90
CA ASN A 147 5.73 6.21 2.09
C ASN A 147 5.34 5.52 3.39
N GLN A 148 4.13 5.00 3.45
CA GLN A 148 3.66 4.25 4.60
C GLN A 148 4.46 2.98 4.92
N ASN A 149 5.24 2.46 3.96
CA ASN A 149 6.18 1.35 4.09
C ASN A 149 7.64 1.81 4.29
N ARG A 150 7.87 3.12 4.43
CA ARG A 150 9.19 3.69 4.68
C ARG A 150 9.38 4.05 6.15
N VAL A 151 10.59 3.80 6.66
CA VAL A 151 11.00 4.14 8.03
C VAL A 151 12.36 4.85 7.97
N ALA A 152 12.44 6.02 8.60
CA ALA A 152 13.67 6.79 8.73
C ALA A 152 14.54 6.23 9.87
N GLU A 153 15.81 6.63 9.90
CA GLU A 153 16.77 6.18 10.91
C GLU A 153 16.36 6.55 12.34
N ASP A 154 15.56 7.61 12.51
CA ASP A 154 15.01 8.05 13.78
C ASP A 154 13.69 7.34 14.18
N GLY A 155 13.28 6.32 13.41
CA GLY A 155 12.02 5.59 13.63
C GLY A 155 10.80 6.24 12.97
N THR A 156 10.94 7.43 12.39
CA THR A 156 9.81 8.13 11.77
C THR A 156 9.29 7.37 10.56
N ARG A 157 8.02 6.98 10.61
CA ARG A 157 7.33 6.34 9.48
C ARG A 157 7.01 7.37 8.39
N GLY A 158 6.89 6.94 7.14
CA GLY A 158 6.52 7.86 6.05
C GLY A 158 7.70 8.39 5.24
N SER A 159 8.93 8.12 5.68
CA SER A 159 10.18 8.61 5.08
C SER A 159 11.31 7.60 5.26
N GLY A 160 12.45 7.79 4.58
CA GLY A 160 13.60 6.89 4.70
C GLY A 160 13.50 5.61 3.86
N ALA A 161 14.13 4.55 4.34
CA ALA A 161 14.28 3.30 3.61
C ALA A 161 12.97 2.52 3.50
N LEU A 162 12.74 1.86 2.36
CA LEU A 162 11.58 0.99 2.15
C LEU A 162 11.79 -0.35 2.85
N TYR A 163 10.85 -0.78 3.69
CA TYR A 163 10.95 -2.06 4.43
C TYR A 163 9.80 -3.04 4.15
N ALA A 164 8.80 -2.64 3.37
CA ALA A 164 7.70 -3.51 2.99
C ALA A 164 7.13 -3.15 1.62
N MET A 165 6.55 -4.15 0.97
CA MET A 165 5.81 -4.03 -0.28
C MET A 165 4.54 -4.86 -0.17
N GLY A 166 3.39 -4.25 -0.42
CA GLY A 166 2.09 -4.93 -0.29
C GLY A 166 1.67 -5.66 -1.56
N LEU A 167 0.85 -6.71 -1.43
CA LEU A 167 0.13 -7.32 -2.55
C LEU A 167 -1.09 -6.50 -2.97
N ASN A 168 -1.57 -5.63 -2.09
CA ASN A 168 -2.68 -4.73 -2.37
C ASN A 168 -2.54 -3.41 -1.60
N TYR A 169 -3.24 -2.41 -2.08
CA TYR A 169 -3.44 -1.13 -1.40
C TYR A 169 -4.93 -0.85 -1.35
N SER A 170 -5.44 -0.45 -0.19
CA SER A 170 -6.85 -0.08 -0.06
C SER A 170 -7.05 1.38 -0.45
N LEU A 171 -8.05 1.63 -1.30
CA LEU A 171 -8.60 2.95 -1.55
C LEU A 171 -9.89 3.09 -0.74
N THR A 172 -9.98 4.13 0.08
CA THR A 172 -11.22 4.52 0.74
C THR A 172 -11.94 5.52 -0.16
N GLY A 173 -13.24 5.32 -0.36
CA GLY A 173 -14.05 6.18 -1.22
C GLY A 173 -15.53 6.10 -0.87
N ILE A 174 -16.32 6.94 -1.54
CA ILE A 174 -17.78 6.96 -1.41
C ILE A 174 -18.36 6.08 -2.51
N PHE A 175 -19.17 5.10 -2.12
CA PHE A 175 -19.93 4.25 -3.03
C PHE A 175 -21.40 4.66 -2.95
N TYR A 176 -22.06 4.76 -4.11
CA TYR A 176 -23.46 5.17 -4.18
C TYR A 176 -24.28 4.23 -5.07
N ASN A 177 -25.56 4.08 -4.74
CA ASN A 177 -26.51 3.39 -5.61
C ASN A 177 -26.98 4.35 -6.70
N LYS A 178 -26.68 4.03 -7.97
CA LYS A 178 -27.00 4.89 -9.13
C LYS A 178 -28.50 5.14 -9.31
N GLU A 179 -29.35 4.17 -8.98
CA GLU A 179 -30.81 4.31 -9.09
C GLU A 179 -31.35 5.28 -8.05
N LEU A 180 -30.90 5.16 -6.80
CA LEU A 180 -31.28 6.08 -5.72
C LEU A 180 -30.71 7.49 -5.96
N ALA A 181 -29.49 7.59 -6.49
CA ALA A 181 -28.89 8.87 -6.85
C ALA A 181 -29.68 9.59 -7.97
N ALA A 182 -30.17 8.86 -8.97
CA ALA A 182 -31.01 9.43 -10.01
C ALA A 182 -32.35 9.95 -9.46
N GLN A 183 -32.95 9.28 -8.46
CA GLN A 183 -34.20 9.74 -7.82
C GLN A 183 -34.07 11.11 -7.15
N ILE A 184 -32.88 11.45 -6.66
CA ILE A 184 -32.57 12.74 -6.05
C ILE A 184 -31.94 13.75 -7.03
N GLY A 185 -31.96 13.43 -8.33
CA GLY A 185 -31.49 14.31 -9.40
C GLY A 185 -29.96 14.38 -9.54
N MET A 186 -29.21 13.41 -8.99
CA MET A 186 -27.76 13.34 -9.19
C MET A 186 -27.44 12.73 -10.56
N THR A 187 -26.92 13.53 -11.49
CA THR A 187 -26.46 13.07 -12.80
C THR A 187 -24.96 12.81 -12.86
N GLU A 188 -24.19 13.51 -12.02
CA GLU A 188 -22.74 13.37 -11.89
C GLU A 188 -22.37 13.28 -10.40
N PRO A 189 -21.26 12.60 -10.04
CA PRO A 189 -20.75 12.62 -8.67
C PRO A 189 -20.43 14.04 -8.20
N PRO A 190 -20.67 14.38 -6.92
CA PRO A 190 -20.32 15.70 -6.39
C PRO A 190 -18.81 15.92 -6.41
N ALA A 191 -18.38 17.12 -6.75
CA ALA A 191 -16.98 17.53 -6.76
C ALA A 191 -16.56 18.24 -5.46
N THR A 192 -17.54 18.69 -4.66
CA THR A 192 -17.29 19.41 -3.41
C THR A 192 -18.05 18.81 -2.22
N LEU A 193 -17.58 19.12 -1.01
CA LEU A 193 -18.27 18.72 0.22
C LEU A 193 -19.69 19.32 0.29
N ALA A 194 -19.86 20.58 -0.12
CA ALA A 194 -21.16 21.23 -0.12
C ALA A 194 -22.15 20.56 -1.07
N GLU A 195 -21.72 20.21 -2.30
CA GLU A 195 -22.56 19.45 -3.24
C GLU A 195 -22.92 18.06 -2.70
N PHE A 196 -21.97 17.41 -2.01
CA PHE A 196 -22.24 16.13 -1.37
C PHE A 196 -23.29 16.27 -0.26
N GLU A 197 -23.18 17.28 0.60
CA GLU A 197 -24.14 17.55 1.68
C GLU A 197 -25.53 17.93 1.14
N ASP A 198 -25.61 18.67 0.04
CA ASP A 198 -26.86 18.94 -0.66
C ASP A 198 -27.54 17.66 -1.16
N LEU A 199 -26.75 16.69 -1.65
CA LEU A 199 -27.27 15.39 -2.06
C LEU A 199 -27.74 14.56 -0.86
N LEU A 200 -27.05 14.64 0.28
CA LEU A 200 -27.50 13.99 1.52
C LEU A 200 -28.83 14.57 2.00
N ALA A 201 -28.99 15.90 1.93
CA ALA A 201 -30.25 16.57 2.26
C ALA A 201 -31.39 16.13 1.33
N LYS A 202 -31.16 16.12 0.02
CA LYS A 202 -32.16 15.63 -0.96
C LYS A 202 -32.53 14.16 -0.74
N ALA A 203 -31.57 13.31 -0.39
CA ALA A 203 -31.84 11.91 -0.03
C ALA A 203 -32.77 11.82 1.18
N LYS A 204 -32.49 12.60 2.23
CA LYS A 204 -33.31 12.64 3.44
C LYS A 204 -34.73 13.13 3.15
N ASP A 205 -34.87 14.20 2.37
CA ASP A 205 -36.17 14.76 1.98
C ASP A 205 -37.00 13.79 1.12
N ALA A 206 -36.32 12.96 0.31
CA ALA A 206 -36.94 11.88 -0.45
C ALA A 206 -37.24 10.62 0.38
N GLY A 207 -36.94 10.61 1.68
CA GLY A 207 -37.14 9.45 2.56
C GLY A 207 -36.14 8.31 2.34
N LEU A 208 -35.01 8.58 1.68
CA LEU A 208 -33.92 7.62 1.45
C LEU A 208 -32.88 7.73 2.58
N LEU A 209 -32.20 6.61 2.86
CA LEU A 209 -31.06 6.61 3.79
C LEU A 209 -29.86 7.32 3.13
N PRO A 210 -29.39 8.48 3.64
CA PRO A 210 -28.34 9.24 2.96
C PRO A 210 -26.96 8.57 3.00
N ILE A 211 -26.58 8.01 4.16
CA ILE A 211 -25.30 7.31 4.36
C ILE A 211 -25.56 5.98 5.06
N MET A 212 -24.99 4.92 4.51
CA MET A 212 -24.85 3.63 5.18
C MET A 212 -23.37 3.35 5.39
N GLN A 213 -22.99 2.99 6.62
CA GLN A 213 -21.59 2.82 6.99
C GLN A 213 -21.36 1.55 7.79
N TRP A 214 -20.26 0.87 7.47
CA TRP A 214 -19.86 -0.36 8.16
C TRP A 214 -19.08 -0.03 9.45
N GLY A 215 -19.40 -0.76 10.52
CA GLY A 215 -18.81 -0.57 11.84
C GLY A 215 -19.74 0.14 12.82
N SER A 216 -19.59 -0.17 14.11
CA SER A 216 -20.41 0.43 15.15
C SER A 216 -19.99 1.88 15.40
N ALA A 217 -20.96 2.80 15.41
CA ALA A 217 -20.71 4.16 15.90
C ALA A 217 -20.24 4.15 17.37
N LYS A 218 -20.74 3.20 18.18
CA LYS A 218 -20.34 3.07 19.60
C LYS A 218 -18.87 2.69 19.78
N SER A 219 -18.26 2.01 18.81
CA SER A 219 -16.83 1.70 18.85
C SER A 219 -15.95 2.76 18.17
N GLY A 220 -16.54 3.86 17.68
CA GLY A 220 -15.86 4.89 16.88
C GLY A 220 -15.52 4.44 15.45
N MET A 221 -15.52 3.14 15.17
CA MET A 221 -15.19 2.57 13.86
C MET A 221 -16.13 3.04 12.75
N GLY A 222 -17.42 3.22 13.06
CA GLY A 222 -18.39 3.74 12.10
C GLY A 222 -18.12 5.20 11.70
N LEU A 223 -17.42 5.98 12.53
CA LEU A 223 -17.22 7.42 12.31
C LEU A 223 -15.82 7.78 11.80
N ALA A 224 -14.83 6.89 11.96
CA ALA A 224 -13.44 7.17 11.60
C ALA A 224 -13.23 7.47 10.10
N PHE A 225 -13.86 6.70 9.20
CA PHE A 225 -13.69 6.92 7.75
C PHE A 225 -14.44 8.17 7.24
N PRO A 226 -15.70 8.45 7.64
CA PRO A 226 -16.34 9.72 7.32
C PRO A 226 -15.53 10.91 7.82
N LEU A 227 -15.05 10.87 9.08
CA LEU A 227 -14.22 11.93 9.62
C LEU A 227 -12.95 12.14 8.78
N GLN A 228 -12.25 11.06 8.44
CA GLN A 228 -11.05 11.13 7.59
C GLN A 228 -11.35 11.73 6.21
N ALA A 229 -12.48 11.39 5.59
CA ALA A 229 -12.86 11.92 4.29
C ALA A 229 -13.14 13.44 4.37
N ILE A 230 -13.86 13.88 5.40
CA ILE A 230 -14.15 15.31 5.59
C ILE A 230 -12.88 16.09 5.90
N MET A 231 -11.99 15.57 6.77
CA MET A 231 -10.70 16.21 7.07
C MET A 231 -9.89 16.46 5.80
N ALA A 232 -9.86 15.49 4.88
CA ALA A 232 -9.16 15.62 3.60
C ALA A 232 -9.84 16.59 2.62
N SER A 233 -11.15 16.83 2.77
CA SER A 233 -11.92 17.78 1.94
C SER A 233 -11.84 19.22 2.45
N VAL A 234 -11.71 19.42 3.77
CA VAL A 234 -11.78 20.75 4.43
C VAL A 234 -10.42 21.43 4.51
N GLY A 235 -9.35 20.68 4.72
CA GLY A 235 -8.04 21.22 5.04
C GLY A 235 -6.88 20.58 4.28
N PRO A 236 -5.65 21.04 4.54
CA PRO A 236 -4.46 20.40 4.00
C PRO A 236 -4.33 18.97 4.53
N VAL A 237 -3.83 18.07 3.68
CA VAL A 237 -3.67 16.65 4.03
C VAL A 237 -2.38 16.38 4.80
N GLU A 238 -1.39 17.27 4.71
CA GLU A 238 -0.08 17.14 5.31
C GLU A 238 -0.14 17.00 6.85
N PRO A 239 -0.86 17.86 7.61
CA PRO A 239 -0.96 17.68 9.07
C PRO A 239 -1.60 16.34 9.46
N ILE A 240 -2.56 15.85 8.67
CA ILE A 240 -3.20 14.56 8.88
C ILE A 240 -2.18 13.43 8.68
N ASN A 241 -1.39 13.51 7.61
CA ASN A 241 -0.35 12.53 7.31
C ASN A 241 0.76 12.54 8.36
N ASP A 242 1.20 13.72 8.80
CA ASP A 242 2.20 13.87 9.85
C ASP A 242 1.74 13.23 11.16
N TRP A 243 0.47 13.43 11.53
CA TRP A 243 -0.14 12.76 12.68
C TRP A 243 -0.25 11.24 12.49
N ILE A 244 -0.71 10.76 11.33
CA ILE A 244 -0.78 9.32 11.00
C ILE A 244 0.60 8.64 11.07
N PHE A 245 1.64 9.35 10.67
CA PHE A 245 3.01 8.88 10.71
C PHE A 245 3.69 9.12 12.07
N GLN A 246 2.95 9.64 13.05
CA GLN A 246 3.42 9.90 14.41
C GLN A 246 4.69 10.78 14.42
N LYS A 247 4.77 11.75 13.51
CA LYS A 247 5.89 12.69 13.50
C LYS A 247 5.91 13.49 14.81
N PRO A 248 7.10 13.79 15.37
CA PRO A 248 7.20 14.58 16.60
C PRO A 248 6.43 15.90 16.50
N GLY A 249 5.58 16.18 17.49
CA GLY A 249 4.78 17.40 17.56
C GLY A 249 3.54 17.44 16.66
N ALA A 250 3.30 16.43 15.81
CA ALA A 250 2.10 16.37 14.99
C ALA A 250 0.85 16.06 15.85
N THR A 251 -0.26 16.71 15.53
CA THR A 251 -1.53 16.53 16.23
C THR A 251 -2.68 16.45 15.22
N ILE A 252 -3.70 15.65 15.55
CA ILE A 252 -4.97 15.65 14.83
C ILE A 252 -5.83 16.86 15.20
N ASP A 253 -5.56 17.50 16.34
CA ASP A 253 -6.29 18.68 16.81
C ASP A 253 -5.79 19.93 16.08
N THR A 254 -6.42 20.22 14.94
CA THR A 254 -6.13 21.38 14.10
C THR A 254 -7.43 22.16 13.81
N PRO A 255 -7.35 23.46 13.48
CA PRO A 255 -8.54 24.23 13.13
C PRO A 255 -9.36 23.62 11.97
N SER A 256 -8.70 23.04 10.96
CA SER A 256 -9.39 22.38 9.85
C SER A 256 -10.07 21.08 10.26
N ASN A 257 -9.43 20.30 11.15
CA ASN A 257 -10.01 19.05 11.62
C ASN A 257 -11.15 19.28 12.61
N LEU A 258 -11.13 20.40 13.35
CA LEU A 258 -12.27 20.85 14.13
C LEU A 258 -13.48 21.14 13.24
N ILE A 259 -13.28 21.88 12.12
CA ILE A 259 -14.34 22.11 11.14
C ILE A 259 -14.85 20.77 10.57
N ALA A 260 -13.95 19.85 10.23
CA ALA A 260 -14.35 18.53 9.76
C ALA A 260 -15.19 17.73 10.78
N ALA A 261 -14.84 17.81 12.06
CA ALA A 261 -15.63 17.20 13.14
C ALA A 261 -17.00 17.86 13.29
N GLN A 262 -17.10 19.18 13.12
CA GLN A 262 -18.37 19.91 13.14
C GLN A 262 -19.29 19.53 11.98
N HIS A 263 -18.74 19.33 10.77
CA HIS A 263 -19.50 18.77 9.65
C HIS A 263 -20.01 17.35 9.97
N LEU A 264 -19.15 16.49 10.50
CA LEU A 264 -19.56 15.13 10.87
C LEU A 264 -20.64 15.11 11.95
N GLU A 265 -20.59 16.03 12.92
CA GLU A 265 -21.62 16.18 13.94
C GLU A 265 -22.98 16.54 13.32
N GLN A 266 -23.03 17.31 12.24
CA GLN A 266 -24.27 17.62 11.53
C GLN A 266 -24.86 16.42 10.78
N TRP A 267 -24.04 15.39 10.49
CA TRP A 267 -24.49 14.20 9.76
C TRP A 267 -25.13 13.15 10.68
N ILE A 268 -24.96 13.28 12.01
CA ILE A 268 -25.46 12.35 13.05
C ILE A 268 -26.80 12.83 13.59
#